data_AF-A0A6I2R119-F1
#
_entry.id   AF-A0A6I2R119-F1
#
_cell.length_a   1.000
_cell.length_b   1.000
_cell.length_c   1.000
_cell.angle_alpha   90.00
_cell.angle_beta   90.00
_cell.angle_gamma   90.00
#
_symmetry.space_group_name_H-M   'P 1'
#
loop_
_entity.id
_entity.type
_entity.pdbx_description
1 polymer ?
#
loop_
_entity_poly.entity_id
_entity_poly.type
_entity_poly.pdbx_seq_one_letter_code
_entity_poly.pdbx_strand_id
1 'polypeptide(L)'
;MSLIEVIYKIKIEDFSETGDGALVNYITQSINHTYFKLSKRANILSSKEQHVSDLTESQQFYMENAPAPEEEHLSKFKLMLSGCNLTNAEKEVIIKFFFWETSVSQIAKEMKVSRQNVNQIKNRAIKKLRKIYG
;
A
#
# COMPACT_ATOMS: atom_id res chain seq x y z
N MET A 1 -25.74 -8.41 -2.23
CA MET A 1 -26.96 -8.10 -1.49
C MET A 1 -26.75 -8.53 -0.05
N SER A 2 -26.92 -7.62 0.90
CA SER A 2 -26.83 -7.96 2.33
C SER A 2 -28.18 -8.49 2.84
N LEU A 3 -28.18 -9.24 3.94
CA LEU A 3 -29.41 -9.72 4.58
C LEU A 3 -30.35 -8.55 4.92
N ILE A 4 -29.79 -7.40 5.34
CA ILE A 4 -30.58 -6.21 5.65
C ILE A 4 -31.30 -5.68 4.40
N GLU A 5 -30.63 -5.63 3.25
CA GLU A 5 -31.24 -5.18 1.99
C GLU A 5 -32.36 -6.12 1.53
N VAL A 6 -32.23 -7.42 1.77
CA VAL A 6 -33.27 -8.40 1.45
C VAL A 6 -34.48 -8.21 2.35
N ILE A 7 -34.28 -8.02 3.66
CA ILE A 7 -35.35 -7.75 4.62
C ILE A 7 -36.12 -6.47 4.25
N TYR A 8 -35.43 -5.42 3.81
CA TYR A 8 -36.09 -4.17 3.40
C TYR A 8 -36.80 -4.24 2.04
N LYS A 9 -36.49 -5.24 1.20
CA LYS A 9 -37.06 -5.38 -0.14
C LYS A 9 -38.12 -6.48 -0.25
N ILE A 10 -38.21 -7.35 0.75
CA ILE A 10 -39.17 -8.44 0.75
C ILE A 10 -40.57 -7.88 1.05
N LYS A 11 -41.53 -8.18 0.19
CA LYS A 11 -42.94 -7.88 0.45
C LYS A 11 -43.51 -9.03 1.24
N ILE A 12 -43.64 -8.84 2.55
CA ILE A 12 -44.10 -9.88 3.48
C ILE A 12 -45.53 -10.32 3.11
N GLU A 13 -46.32 -9.42 2.52
CA GLU A 13 -47.67 -9.70 2.00
C GLU A 13 -47.69 -10.86 0.97
N ASP A 14 -46.64 -11.05 0.18
CA ASP A 14 -46.57 -12.09 -0.85
C ASP A 14 -46.38 -13.51 -0.26
N PHE A 15 -46.12 -13.61 1.05
CA PHE A 15 -45.85 -14.88 1.75
C PHE A 15 -47.02 -15.36 2.61
N SER A 16 -48.17 -14.68 2.58
CA SER A 16 -49.33 -15.00 3.43
C SER A 16 -49.91 -16.41 3.22
N GLU A 17 -49.64 -17.05 2.07
CA GLU A 17 -50.12 -18.40 1.75
C GLU A 17 -49.12 -19.52 2.12
N THR A 18 -47.83 -19.20 2.28
CA THR A 18 -46.77 -20.16 2.61
C THR A 18 -46.28 -19.87 4.02
N GLY A 19 -46.97 -20.46 5.00
CA GLY A 19 -46.82 -20.15 6.43
C GLY A 19 -45.40 -19.88 6.93
N ASP A 20 -45.32 -19.00 7.93
CA ASP A 20 -44.12 -18.34 8.49
C ASP A 20 -42.86 -19.20 8.64
N GLY A 21 -43.00 -20.52 8.81
CA GLY A 21 -41.89 -21.46 8.88
C GLY A 21 -40.94 -21.43 7.68
N ALA A 22 -41.43 -21.19 6.47
CA ALA A 22 -40.58 -21.09 5.28
C ALA A 22 -39.66 -19.86 5.34
N LEU A 23 -40.21 -18.71 5.73
CA LEU A 23 -39.47 -17.46 5.90
C LEU A 23 -38.47 -17.55 7.05
N VAL A 24 -38.90 -18.09 8.20
CA VAL A 24 -38.04 -18.30 9.36
C VAL A 24 -36.87 -19.23 9.03
N ASN A 25 -37.13 -20.31 8.29
CA ASN A 25 -36.07 -21.22 7.84
C ASN A 25 -35.09 -20.53 6.89
N TYR A 26 -35.57 -19.72 5.94
CA TYR A 26 -34.70 -18.96 5.04
C TYR A 26 -33.79 -17.97 5.79
N ILE A 27 -34.34 -17.23 6.74
CA ILE A 27 -33.56 -16.29 7.58
C ILE A 27 -32.50 -17.06 8.37
N THR A 28 -32.88 -18.16 9.01
CA THR A 28 -31.99 -19.02 9.78
C THR A 28 -30.83 -19.54 8.94
N GLN A 29 -31.12 -20.06 7.74
CA GLN A 29 -30.10 -20.57 6.83
C GLN A 29 -29.18 -19.45 6.32
N SER A 30 -29.73 -18.28 6.02
CA SER A 30 -28.97 -17.12 5.54
C SER A 30 -27.99 -16.60 6.59
N ILE A 31 -28.40 -16.55 7.87
CA ILE A 31 -27.53 -16.19 8.99
C ILE A 31 -26.42 -17.23 9.16
N ASN A 32 -26.76 -18.51 9.22
CA ASN A 32 -25.79 -19.60 9.37
C ASN A 32 -24.74 -19.59 8.24
N HIS A 33 -25.17 -19.48 6.99
CA HIS A 33 -24.25 -19.44 5.85
C HIS A 33 -23.32 -18.22 5.91
N THR A 34 -23.86 -17.05 6.26
CA THR A 34 -23.08 -15.83 6.41
C THR A 34 -22.06 -15.97 7.54
N TYR A 35 -22.48 -16.52 8.69
CA TYR A 35 -21.59 -16.81 9.81
C TYR A 35 -20.46 -17.76 9.40
N PHE A 36 -20.76 -18.88 8.74
CA PHE A 36 -19.73 -19.82 8.26
C PHE A 36 -18.75 -19.16 7.30
N LYS A 37 -19.24 -18.32 6.38
CA LYS A 37 -18.39 -17.59 5.44
C LYS A 37 -17.45 -16.62 6.16
N LEU A 38 -17.97 -15.86 7.11
CA LEU A 38 -17.19 -14.92 7.91
C LEU A 38 -16.18 -15.64 8.81
N SER A 39 -16.60 -16.72 9.48
CA SER A 39 -15.76 -17.54 10.34
C SER A 39 -14.63 -18.21 9.56
N LYS A 40 -14.90 -18.80 8.39
CA LYS A 40 -13.85 -19.34 7.51
C LYS A 40 -12.84 -18.27 7.10
N ARG A 41 -13.32 -17.07 6.73
CA ARG A 41 -12.42 -15.96 6.37
C ARG A 41 -11.57 -15.52 7.55
N ALA A 42 -12.17 -15.36 8.73
CA ALA A 42 -11.45 -14.99 9.96
C ALA A 42 -10.41 -16.05 10.33
N ASN A 43 -10.75 -17.34 10.20
CA ASN A 43 -9.82 -18.44 10.46
C ASN A 43 -8.64 -18.45 9.48
N ILE A 44 -8.88 -18.21 8.18
CA ILE A 44 -7.81 -18.10 7.18
C ILE A 44 -6.87 -16.91 7.45
N LEU A 45 -7.41 -15.79 7.94
CA LEU A 45 -6.61 -14.62 8.30
C LEU A 45 -5.82 -14.90 9.58
N SER A 46 -6.47 -15.40 10.62
CA SER A 46 -5.84 -15.78 11.89
C SER A 46 -4.79 -16.88 11.72
N SER A 47 -4.96 -17.82 10.79
CA SER A 47 -3.95 -18.86 10.50
C SER A 47 -2.71 -18.32 9.78
N LYS A 48 -2.79 -17.08 9.25
CA LYS A 48 -1.70 -16.39 8.56
C LYS A 48 -1.09 -15.26 9.39
N GLU A 49 -1.70 -14.95 10.54
CA GLU A 49 -1.25 -13.93 11.46
C GLU A 49 -0.54 -14.62 12.62
N GLN A 50 0.72 -14.26 12.85
CA GLN A 50 1.50 -14.71 14.00
C GLN A 50 1.61 -13.54 14.96
N HIS A 51 1.29 -13.76 16.24
CA HIS A 51 1.47 -12.71 17.24
C HIS A 51 2.97 -12.44 17.40
N VAL A 52 3.36 -11.17 17.59
CA VAL A 52 4.77 -10.77 17.64
C VAL A 52 5.52 -11.49 18.77
N SER A 53 4.86 -11.78 19.89
CA SER A 53 5.44 -12.57 21.00
C SER A 53 5.75 -14.01 20.63
N ASP A 54 5.14 -14.54 19.58
CA ASP A 54 5.25 -15.93 19.16
C ASP A 54 6.32 -16.09 18.06
N LEU A 55 6.96 -14.99 17.65
CA LEU A 55 8.09 -15.03 16.71
C LEU A 55 9.30 -15.71 17.37
N THR A 56 9.99 -16.56 16.61
CA THR A 56 11.29 -17.08 17.04
C THR A 56 12.32 -15.94 17.12
N GLU A 57 13.38 -16.12 17.91
CA GLU A 57 14.48 -15.13 17.98
C GLU A 57 15.02 -14.75 16.61
N SER A 58 15.13 -15.73 15.69
CA SER A 58 15.53 -15.47 14.31
C SER A 58 14.53 -14.59 13.55
N GLN A 59 13.23 -14.82 13.69
CA GLN A 59 12.20 -14.02 13.04
C GLN A 59 12.12 -12.59 13.62
N GLN A 60 12.29 -12.45 14.94
CA GLN A 60 12.38 -11.14 15.59
C GLN A 60 13.60 -10.38 15.09
N PHE A 61 14.76 -11.03 15.01
CA PHE A 61 15.97 -10.45 14.45
C PHE A 61 15.75 -9.98 13.00
N TYR A 62 15.10 -10.77 12.15
CA TYR A 62 14.78 -10.35 10.78
C TYR A 62 13.81 -9.17 10.73
N MET A 63 12.82 -9.13 11.61
CA MET A 63 11.85 -8.03 11.66
C MET A 63 12.49 -6.72 12.16
N GLU A 64 13.35 -6.79 13.17
CA GLU A 64 14.06 -5.64 13.74
C GLU A 64 15.17 -5.10 12.82
N ASN A 65 15.82 -5.98 12.07
CA ASN A 65 16.90 -5.63 11.15
C ASN A 65 16.44 -5.55 9.70
N ALA A 66 15.14 -5.73 9.43
CA ALA A 66 14.60 -5.43 8.11
C ALA A 66 14.86 -3.94 7.85
N PRO A 67 15.47 -3.58 6.71
CA PRO A 67 15.62 -2.17 6.37
C PRO A 67 14.22 -1.55 6.39
N ALA A 68 14.11 -0.36 6.97
CA ALA A 68 12.88 0.39 6.87
C ALA A 68 12.46 0.41 5.39
N PRO A 69 11.17 0.25 5.05
CA PRO A 69 10.75 0.21 3.64
C PRO A 69 11.33 1.37 2.81
N GLU A 70 11.48 2.54 3.44
CA GLU A 70 12.16 3.71 2.88
C GLU A 70 13.63 3.49 2.49
N GLU A 71 14.42 2.77 3.29
CA GLU A 71 15.83 2.49 3.00
C GLU A 71 16.00 1.51 1.83
N GLU A 72 15.13 0.50 1.73
CA GLU A 72 15.13 -0.41 0.59
C GLU A 72 14.75 0.33 -0.71
N HIS A 73 13.69 1.15 -0.67
CA HIS A 73 13.27 1.96 -1.80
C HIS A 73 14.35 2.97 -2.22
N LEU A 74 15.01 3.63 -1.27
CA LEU A 74 16.11 4.54 -1.55
C LEU A 74 17.30 3.83 -2.18
N SER A 75 17.64 2.63 -1.68
CA SER A 75 18.75 1.83 -2.20
C SER A 75 18.48 1.39 -3.64
N LYS A 76 17.27 0.92 -3.93
CA LYS A 76 16.84 0.57 -5.29
C LYS A 76 16.84 1.79 -6.22
N PHE A 77 16.39 2.94 -5.73
CA PHE A 77 16.41 4.18 -6.50
C PHE A 77 17.85 4.65 -6.82
N LYS A 78 18.75 4.59 -5.83
CA LYS A 78 20.19 4.87 -6.04
C LYS A 78 20.83 3.91 -7.05
N LEU A 79 20.48 2.63 -7.00
CA LEU A 79 20.97 1.61 -7.93
C LEU A 79 20.47 1.88 -9.37
N MET A 80 19.23 2.29 -9.56
CA MET A 80 18.72 2.72 -10.86
C MET A 80 19.55 3.89 -11.43
N LEU A 81 19.89 4.87 -10.59
CA LEU A 81 20.69 6.02 -10.98
C LEU A 81 22.18 5.70 -11.19
N SER A 82 22.71 4.61 -10.64
CA SER A 82 24.12 4.24 -10.82
C SER A 82 24.42 3.76 -12.24
N GLY A 83 23.44 3.19 -12.93
CA GLY A 83 23.54 2.83 -14.36
C GLY A 83 23.47 4.02 -15.31
N CYS A 84 23.23 5.24 -14.80
CA CYS A 84 23.09 6.45 -15.60
C CYS A 84 24.36 7.30 -15.54
N ASN A 85 24.72 7.95 -16.65
CA ASN A 85 25.84 8.91 -16.73
C ASN A 85 25.49 10.27 -16.10
N LEU A 86 25.17 10.26 -14.80
CA LEU A 86 24.83 11.42 -13.97
C LEU A 86 26.02 11.83 -13.11
N THR A 87 26.25 13.14 -12.97
CA THR A 87 27.21 13.68 -11.99
C THR A 87 26.67 13.50 -10.56
N ASN A 88 27.54 13.61 -9.56
CA ASN A 88 27.12 13.51 -8.16
C ASN A 88 26.06 14.56 -7.79
N ALA A 89 26.22 15.80 -8.27
CA ALA A 89 25.24 16.86 -8.06
C ALA A 89 23.90 16.55 -8.75
N GLU A 90 23.92 15.98 -9.95
CA GLU A 90 22.69 15.54 -10.65
C GLU A 90 21.97 14.43 -9.89
N LYS A 91 22.71 13.43 -9.38
CA LYS A 91 22.14 12.34 -8.56
C LYS A 91 21.53 12.88 -7.27
N GLU A 92 22.25 13.75 -6.57
CA GLU A 92 21.78 14.34 -5.31
C GLU A 92 20.50 15.16 -5.51
N VAL A 93 20.46 16.03 -6.52
CA VAL A 93 19.28 16.85 -6.82
C VAL A 93 18.08 15.97 -7.21
N ILE A 94 18.28 14.91 -8.00
CA ILE A 94 17.21 13.98 -8.38
C ILE A 94 16.68 13.22 -7.17
N ILE A 95 17.55 12.70 -6.31
CA ILE A 95 17.15 11.99 -5.09
C ILE A 95 16.37 12.93 -4.16
N LYS A 96 16.90 14.12 -3.86
CA LYS A 96 16.21 15.08 -2.99
C LYS A 96 14.85 15.52 -3.56
N PHE A 97 14.76 15.76 -4.87
CA PHE A 97 13.54 16.27 -5.47
C PHE A 97 12.46 15.19 -5.66
N PHE A 98 12.83 13.97 -6.09
CA PHE A 98 11.85 12.92 -6.41
C PHE A 98 11.63 11.90 -5.29
N PHE A 99 12.66 11.60 -4.49
CA PHE A 99 12.53 10.62 -3.40
C PHE A 99 12.11 11.28 -2.09
N TRP A 100 12.77 12.39 -1.72
CA TRP A 100 12.49 13.12 -0.48
C TRP A 100 11.51 14.28 -0.63
N GLU A 101 10.91 14.45 -1.83
CA GLU A 101 9.98 15.54 -2.17
C GLU A 101 10.46 16.95 -1.75
N THR A 102 11.78 17.14 -1.67
CA THR A 102 12.37 18.36 -1.16
C THR A 102 12.22 19.47 -2.20
N SER A 103 11.65 20.60 -1.80
CA SER A 103 11.42 21.71 -2.74
C SER A 103 12.75 22.25 -3.31
N VAL A 104 12.72 22.76 -4.54
CA VAL A 104 13.89 23.39 -5.19
C VAL A 104 14.50 24.50 -4.32
N SER A 105 13.66 25.24 -3.61
CA SER A 105 14.10 26.29 -2.68
C SER A 105 14.90 25.74 -1.51
N GLN A 106 14.49 24.59 -0.97
CA GLN A 106 15.15 23.95 0.15
C GLN A 106 16.47 23.30 -0.29
N ILE A 107 16.47 22.60 -1.43
CA ILE A 107 17.69 22.05 -2.04
C ILE A 107 18.71 23.15 -2.32
N ALA A 108 18.27 24.30 -2.83
CA ALA A 108 19.14 25.44 -3.10
C ALA A 108 19.83 25.98 -1.83
N LYS A 109 19.08 26.04 -0.71
CA LYS A 109 19.64 26.44 0.60
C LYS A 109 20.67 25.42 1.10
N GLU A 110 20.35 24.14 1.05
CA GLU A 110 21.24 23.06 1.51
C GLU A 110 22.54 23.00 0.70
N MET A 111 22.44 23.11 -0.63
CA MET A 111 23.57 23.09 -1.53
C MET A 111 24.31 24.43 -1.62
N LYS A 112 23.84 25.48 -0.95
CA LYS A 112 24.38 26.85 -0.99
C LYS A 112 24.51 27.42 -2.41
N VAL A 113 23.52 27.15 -3.26
CA VAL A 113 23.46 27.63 -4.66
C VAL A 113 22.13 28.33 -4.95
N SER A 114 22.01 28.97 -6.12
CA SER A 114 20.74 29.60 -6.53
C SER A 114 19.68 28.57 -6.93
N ARG A 115 18.39 28.93 -6.80
CA ARG A 115 17.26 28.13 -7.30
C ARG A 115 17.39 27.81 -8.79
N GLN A 116 17.90 28.75 -9.57
CA GLN A 116 18.14 28.59 -11.01
C GLN A 116 19.19 27.51 -11.28
N ASN A 117 20.26 27.46 -10.47
CA ASN A 117 21.28 26.43 -10.58
C ASN A 117 20.69 25.03 -10.33
N VAL A 118 19.94 24.85 -9.23
CA VAL A 118 19.26 23.58 -8.93
C VAL A 118 18.31 23.16 -10.06
N ASN A 119 17.52 24.08 -10.60
CA ASN A 119 16.64 23.79 -11.74
C ASN A 119 17.42 23.38 -13.01
N GLN A 120 18.57 24.02 -13.29
CA GLN A 120 19.42 23.62 -14.40
C GLN A 120 20.04 22.24 -14.19
N ILE A 121 20.48 21.90 -12.98
CA ILE A 121 20.98 20.56 -12.64
C ILE A 121 19.87 19.52 -12.83
N LYS A 122 18.69 19.78 -12.25
CA LYS A 122 17.50 18.91 -12.38
C LYS A 122 17.14 18.66 -13.84
N ASN A 123 17.05 19.71 -14.65
CA ASN A 123 16.68 19.59 -16.06
C ASN A 123 17.74 18.83 -16.89
N ARG A 124 19.03 19.03 -16.59
CA ARG A 124 20.12 18.25 -17.22
C ARG A 124 20.03 16.77 -16.87
N ALA A 125 19.81 16.46 -15.60
CA ALA A 125 19.63 15.09 -15.12
C ALA A 125 18.41 14.41 -15.78
N ILE A 126 17.26 15.06 -15.81
CA ILE A 126 16.04 14.55 -16.48
C ILE A 126 16.29 14.31 -17.97
N LYS A 127 16.99 15.23 -18.66
CA LYS A 127 17.32 15.06 -20.07
C LYS A 127 18.19 13.82 -20.32
N LYS A 128 19.11 13.50 -19.39
CA LYS A 128 19.93 12.28 -19.47
C LYS A 128 19.10 11.02 -19.20
N LEU A 129 18.26 11.04 -18.16
CA LEU A 129 17.38 9.93 -17.82
C LEU A 129 16.39 9.60 -18.94
N ARG A 130 15.82 10.62 -19.59
CA ARG A 130 14.94 10.45 -20.76
C ARG A 130 15.60 9.77 -21.95
N LYS A 131 16.93 9.85 -22.11
CA LYS A 131 17.62 9.13 -23.21
C LYS A 131 17.74 7.63 -22.95
N ILE A 132 17.61 7.21 -21.69
CA ILE A 132 17.77 5.82 -21.26
C ILE A 132 16.40 5.14 -21.12
N TYR A 133 15.42 5.88 -20.59
CA TYR A 133 14.12 5.33 -20.21
C TYR A 133 12.92 5.93 -20.96
N GLY A 134 13.13 6.92 -21.83
CA GLY A 134 12.10 7.57 -22.64
C GLY A 134 12.24 7.22 -24.11
#